data_AF-A0A7X6MPT0-F1
#
_entry.id   AF-A0A7X6MPT0-F1
#
_cell.length_a   1.000
_cell.length_b   1.000
_cell.length_c   1.000
_cell.angle_alpha   90.00
_cell.angle_beta   90.00
_cell.angle_gamma   90.00
#
_symmetry.space_group_name_H-M   'P 1'
#
loop_
_entity.id
_entity.type
_entity.pdbx_description
1 polymer ?
#
loop_
_entity_poly.entity_id
_entity_poly.type
_entity_poly.pdbx_seq_one_letter_code
_entity_poly.pdbx_strand_id
1 'polypeptide(L)' 'MLHVGRDGTGRRRLVEIAVLRRAARGDLEVVTAWHTDSGLGCGAQALDALIEQRAAP' A
#
# COMPACT_ATOMS: atom_id res chain seq x y z
N MET A 1 -5.36 1.39 -1.26
CA MET A 1 -5.93 0.29 -2.07
C MET A 1 -5.27 -1.01 -1.66
N LEU A 2 -6.05 -2.08 -1.58
CA LEU A 2 -5.55 -3.43 -1.26
C LEU A 2 -5.80 -4.34 -2.46
N HIS A 3 -4.75 -4.99 -2.96
CA HIS A 3 -4.89 -6.03 -3.97
C HIS A 3 -4.81 -7.40 -3.30
N VAL A 4 -5.84 -8.21 -3.50
CA VAL A 4 -5.92 -9.59 -2.99
C VAL A 4 -5.92 -10.54 -4.18
N GLY A 5 -4.92 -11.41 -4.22
CA GLY A 5 -4.81 -12.49 -5.20
C GLY A 5 -5.15 -13.85 -4.59
N ARG A 6 -4.84 -14.92 -5.32
CA ARG A 6 -4.89 -16.29 -4.81
C ARG A 6 -3.50 -16.92 -4.83
N ASP A 7 -3.14 -17.69 -3.81
CA ASP A 7 -1.91 -18.49 -3.81
C ASP A 7 -2.06 -19.79 -4.61
N GLY A 8 -0.98 -20.59 -4.67
CA GLY A 8 -0.98 -21.89 -5.34
C GLY A 8 -1.93 -22.94 -4.72
N THR A 9 -2.46 -22.68 -3.52
CA THR A 9 -3.50 -23.51 -2.87
C THR A 9 -4.91 -22.97 -3.14
N GLY A 10 -5.04 -21.88 -3.91
CA GLY A 10 -6.29 -21.21 -4.22
C GLY A 10 -6.82 -20.30 -3.11
N ARG A 11 -6.08 -20.13 -2.00
CA ARG A 11 -6.50 -19.28 -0.87
C ARG A 11 -6.25 -17.82 -1.20
N ARG A 12 -7.15 -16.95 -0.74
CA ARG A 12 -6.98 -15.50 -0.89
C ARG A 12 -5.80 -15.03 -0.04
N ARG A 13 -4.91 -14.25 -0.65
CA ARG A 13 -3.76 -13.64 0.02
C ARG A 13 -3.63 -12.17 -0.38
N LEU A 14 -3.19 -11.33 0.55
CA LEU A 14 -2.80 -9.96 0.21
C LEU A 14 -1.58 -10.00 -0.71
N VAL A 15 -1.67 -9.32 -1.85
CA VAL A 15 -0.61 -9.24 -2.86
C VAL A 15 0.04 -7.88 -2.84
N GLU A 16 -0.74 -6.82 -2.63
CA GLU A 16 -0.22 -5.45 -2.63
C GLU A 16 -1.00 -4.54 -1.68
N ILE A 17 -0.27 -3.60 -1.08
CA ILE A 17 -0.82 -2.39 -0.47
C ILE A 17 -0.28 -1.21 -1.28
N ALA A 18 -1.18 -0.47 -1.92
CA ALA A 18 -0.85 0.77 -2.61
C ALA A 18 -1.53 1.96 -1.91
N VAL A 19 -0.80 3.06 -1.76
CA VAL A 19 -1.33 4.29 -1.17
C VAL A 19 -1.51 5.34 -2.24
N LEU A 20 -2.55 6.15 -2.07
CA LEU A 20 -2.75 7.34 -2.87
C LEU A 20 -2.07 8.50 -2.15
N ARG A 21 -1.14 9.18 -2.82
CA ARG A 21 -0.51 10.39 -2.27
C ARG A 21 -0.61 11.53 -3.26
N ARG A 22 -0.55 12.76 -2.74
CA ARG A 22 -0.50 13.95 -3.57
C ARG A 22 0.95 14.21 -3.99
N ALA A 23 1.19 14.27 -5.29
CA ALA A 23 2.47 14.64 -5.87
C ALA A 23 2.72 16.15 -5.72
N ALA A 24 3.98 16.57 -5.90
CA ALA A 24 4.39 17.97 -5.73
C ALA A 24 3.61 18.98 -6.60
N ARG A 25 3.05 18.53 -7.72
CA ARG A 25 2.28 19.36 -8.66
C ARG A 25 0.77 19.33 -8.42
N GLY A 26 0.31 18.69 -7.33
CA GLY A 26 -1.09 18.64 -6.94
C GLY A 26 -1.86 17.41 -7.45
N ASP A 27 -1.29 16.69 -8.42
CA ASP A 27 -1.83 15.43 -8.93
C ASP A 27 -1.82 14.34 -7.86
N LEU A 28 -2.69 13.35 -8.03
CA LEU A 28 -2.70 12.15 -7.18
C LEU A 28 -1.94 11.04 -7.90
N GLU A 29 -1.03 10.40 -7.17
CA GLU A 29 -0.29 9.24 -7.65
C GLU A 29 -0.55 8.04 -6.74
N VAL A 30 -0.57 6.85 -7.35
CA VAL A 30 -0.65 5.57 -6.66
C VAL A 30 0.77 5.05 -6.52
N VAL A 31 1.19 4.81 -5.28
CA VAL A 31 2.52 4.26 -4.98
C VAL A 31 2.41 2.99 -4.16
N THR A 32 3.15 1.96 -4.55
CA THR A 32 3.22 0.70 -3.84
C THR A 32 3.95 0.90 -2.51
N ALA A 33 3.27 0.62 -1.40
CA ALA A 33 3.83 0.62 -0.07
C ALA A 33 4.41 -0.75 0.30
N TRP A 34 3.79 -1.83 -0.19
CA TRP A 34 4.24 -3.19 0.00
C TRP A 34 3.72 -4.11 -1.11
N HIS A 35 4.54 -5.07 -1.55
CA HIS A 35 4.14 -6.14 -2.46
C HIS A 35 4.71 -7.48 -2.01
N THR A 36 3.96 -8.56 -2.22
CA THR A 36 4.32 -9.91 -1.77
C THR A 36 5.65 -10.43 -2.33
N ASP A 37 6.07 -10.00 -3.52
CA ASP A 37 7.28 -10.49 -4.18
C ASP A 37 8.49 -9.58 -3.96
N SER A 38 8.29 -8.31 -3.62
CA SER A 38 9.38 -7.31 -3.49
C SER A 38 9.48 -6.68 -2.09
N GLY A 39 8.57 -6.99 -1.18
CA GLY A 39 8.54 -6.41 0.16
C GLY A 39 8.10 -4.94 0.15
N LEU A 40 8.68 -4.13 1.03
CA LEU A 40 8.35 -2.71 1.18
C LEU A 40 8.76 -1.91 -0.06
N GLY A 41 7.88 -0.99 -0.48
CA GLY A 41 8.09 -0.07 -1.59
C GLY A 41 8.23 1.38 -1.15
N CYS A 42 8.39 2.29 -2.12
CA CYS A 42 8.55 3.73 -1.87
C CYS A 42 7.34 4.39 -1.18
N GLY A 43 6.19 3.72 -1.16
CA GLY A 43 5.00 4.15 -0.43
C GLY A 43 4.97 3.77 1.05
N ALA A 44 5.95 3.03 1.58
CA ALA A 44 5.92 2.50 2.96
C ALA A 44 5.75 3.60 4.01
N GLN A 45 6.58 4.64 3.98
CA GLN A 45 6.47 5.77 4.92
C GLN A 45 5.12 6.50 4.83
N ALA A 46 4.54 6.59 3.62
CA ALA A 46 3.23 7.19 3.45
C ALA A 46 2.11 6.32 4.03
N LEU A 47 2.24 4.99 3.96
CA LEU A 47 1.33 4.06 4.64
C LEU A 47 1.44 4.19 6.15
N ASP A 48 2.65 4.24 6.70
CA ASP A 48 2.88 4.38 8.14
C ASP A 48 2.23 5.68 8.67
N ALA A 49 2.44 6.80 7.98
CA ALA A 49 1.83 8.08 8.34
C ALA A 49 0.28 8.02 8.34
N LEU A 50 -0.33 7.31 7.38
CA LEU A 50 -1.78 7.13 7.35
C LEU A 50 -2.29 6.26 8.51
N ILE A 51 -1.54 5.22 8.89
CA ILE A 51 -1.86 4.36 10.03
C ILE A 51 -1.76 5.15 11.33
N GLU A 52 -0.68 5.91 11.52
CA GLU A 52 -0.47 6.77 12.69
C GLU A 52 -1.57 7.83 12.82
N GLN A 53 -1.90 8.54 11.73
CA GLN A 53 -3.01 9.50 11.69
C GLN A 53 -4.34 8.86 12.06
N ARG A 54 -4.57 7.62 11.62
CA ARG A 54 -5.81 6.88 11.92
C ARG A 54 -5.88 6.40 13.38
N ALA A 55 -4.73 6.07 13.96
CA ALA A 55 -4.59 5.58 15.33
C ALA A 55 -4.56 6.72 16.36
N ALA A 56 -4.34 7.96 15.92
CA ALA A 56 -4.46 9.14 16.77
C ALA A 56 -5.91 9.29 17.31
N PRO A 57 -6.09 9.65 18.59
CA PRO A 57 -7.39 9.74 19.25
C PRO A 57 -8.29 10.87 18.74
#